data_AF-A0A2W7QYN3-F1
#
_entry.id   AF-A0A2W7QYN3-F1
#
_cell.length_a   1.000
_cell.length_b   1.000
_cell.length_c   1.000
_cell.angle_alpha   90.00
_cell.angle_beta   90.00
_cell.angle_gamma   90.00
#
_symmetry.space_group_name_H-M   'P 1'
#
loop_
_entity.id
_entity.type
_entity.pdbx_description
1 polymer ?
#
loop_
_entity_poly.entity_id
_entity_poly.type
_entity_poly.pdbx_seq_one_letter_code
_entity_poly.pdbx_strand_id
1 'polypeptide(L)'
;MLMNILYQMNYLISKFKFVISEMKQSWNIILLSPVLLGILFFSKSANSQITSKPNIIIIYTDDQGYGDVGALNPDAKFLTPNMDKIAHEGVIFTDGHSSDAVCTPSRYSLLTGRYSWRTDLKKGVLNADGPSLIEEGRMTIASLLQDNGYNTAMIGKWHLQMEFAGTLGKDRDWSAPFKDGPIAHGFDYFYGIPASMNYGILTYLENDRVLDPPVLWTKKKDVTDPRSFQNNVNPNDYRMTPPYVSETGEGGEWVEVAPSFNDELVLETLTTHAVDYIDKAAVESKNGKPFFLYLPLTSPHLPHSTHPDFRGLSECGNYGDFMQETDFRVGEILDALDVNGIADNTLVIFSSDNGAETNYTYHQKVYDHYSNLNFKGGKRDIYEGGHRVPFLMRWPDKIKPGSRVDIAVSQTDYLATVAAIVGVTLPDNAGEDSYDLLPLMMGENSNPEFRGAVIHHSVTGHFAIRDGKWKLNMLRGSGGSLQPVFVETKSGDPIYELYNMEVDPEETRNLFDQYPEIVKQLTAKITEIISNGRSTPGAPQDFVKSDWPQLTWMKVE
;
A
#
# COMPACT_ATOMS: atom_id res chain seq x y z
N MET A 1 -17.94 -56.54 -62.86
CA MET A 1 -17.71 -55.49 -61.83
C MET A 1 -18.23 -55.86 -60.42
N LEU A 2 -18.79 -57.05 -60.18
CA LEU A 2 -19.05 -57.60 -58.83
C LEU A 2 -18.07 -58.72 -58.39
N MET A 3 -17.23 -59.23 -59.31
CA MET A 3 -16.25 -60.30 -59.03
C MET A 3 -14.88 -59.82 -58.52
N ASN A 4 -14.53 -58.52 -58.68
CA ASN A 4 -13.24 -57.98 -58.23
C ASN A 4 -13.26 -57.47 -56.77
N ILE A 5 -14.44 -57.25 -56.19
CA ILE A 5 -14.60 -56.80 -54.80
C ILE A 5 -14.51 -57.99 -53.82
N LEU A 6 -15.00 -59.17 -54.23
CA LEU A 6 -14.91 -60.42 -53.46
C LEU A 6 -13.47 -60.97 -53.33
N TYR A 7 -12.61 -60.72 -54.32
CA TYR A 7 -11.22 -61.22 -54.29
C TYR A 7 -10.31 -60.39 -53.36
N GLN A 8 -10.57 -59.08 -53.24
CA GLN A 8 -9.84 -58.18 -52.34
C GLN A 8 -10.21 -58.39 -50.85
N MET A 9 -11.48 -58.70 -50.54
CA MET A 9 -11.91 -58.99 -49.17
C MET A 9 -11.34 -60.31 -48.61
N ASN A 10 -11.25 -61.36 -49.43
CA ASN A 10 -10.68 -62.64 -48.98
C ASN A 10 -9.16 -62.57 -48.72
N TYR A 11 -8.43 -61.70 -49.42
CA TYR A 11 -7.01 -61.48 -49.19
C TYR A 11 -6.73 -60.79 -47.83
N LEU A 12 -7.55 -59.80 -47.45
CA LEU A 12 -7.45 -59.09 -46.17
C LEU A 12 -7.84 -59.94 -44.95
N ILE A 13 -8.84 -60.83 -45.10
CA ILE A 13 -9.26 -61.74 -44.01
C ILE A 13 -8.20 -62.83 -43.74
N SER A 14 -7.45 -63.25 -44.77
CA SER A 14 -6.38 -64.26 -44.61
C SER A 14 -5.15 -63.73 -43.84
N LYS A 15 -4.82 -62.45 -43.98
CA LYS A 15 -3.71 -61.82 -43.22
C LYS A 15 -4.06 -61.54 -41.75
N PHE A 16 -5.34 -61.30 -41.43
CA PHE A 16 -5.78 -61.10 -40.05
C PHE A 16 -5.79 -62.38 -39.21
N LYS A 17 -5.95 -63.56 -39.84
CA LYS A 17 -5.89 -64.87 -39.14
C LYS A 17 -4.47 -65.38 -38.88
N PHE A 18 -3.47 -64.92 -39.63
CA PHE A 18 -2.07 -65.33 -39.43
C PHE A 18 -1.44 -64.69 -38.19
N VAL A 19 -1.74 -63.41 -37.93
CA VAL A 19 -1.16 -62.65 -36.80
C VAL A 19 -1.72 -63.08 -35.43
N ILE A 20 -2.91 -63.68 -35.38
CA ILE A 20 -3.55 -64.13 -34.12
C ILE A 20 -3.14 -65.56 -33.72
N SER A 21 -2.50 -66.33 -34.63
CA SER A 21 -2.13 -67.74 -34.37
C SER A 21 -0.71 -67.95 -33.83
N GLU A 22 0.18 -66.96 -33.88
CA GLU A 22 1.55 -67.05 -33.35
C GLU A 22 1.74 -66.58 -31.90
N MET A 23 0.68 -66.11 -31.21
CA MET A 23 0.80 -65.59 -29.83
C MET A 23 0.14 -66.48 -28.75
N LYS A 24 -0.18 -67.74 -29.05
CA LYS A 24 -0.92 -68.64 -28.13
C LYS A 24 -0.30 -70.01 -27.84
N GLN A 25 1.00 -70.22 -28.05
CA GLN A 25 1.68 -71.41 -27.54
C GLN A 25 3.04 -71.07 -26.95
N SER A 26 3.09 -70.97 -25.62
CA SER A 26 4.10 -71.60 -24.74
C SER A 26 4.03 -70.96 -23.35
N TRP A 27 3.32 -71.63 -22.45
CA TRP A 27 3.38 -71.39 -21.01
C TRP A 27 4.07 -72.60 -20.36
N ASN A 28 4.82 -72.34 -19.28
CA ASN A 28 5.45 -73.26 -18.31
C ASN A 28 6.86 -73.76 -18.68
N ILE A 29 7.95 -73.66 -17.89
CA ILE A 29 8.24 -73.26 -16.50
C ILE A 29 9.75 -72.94 -16.48
N ILE A 30 10.19 -71.89 -15.78
CA ILE A 30 11.33 -71.90 -14.83
C ILE A 30 11.11 -70.73 -13.88
N LEU A 31 10.94 -71.07 -12.61
CA LEU A 31 10.88 -70.18 -11.45
C LEU A 31 12.24 -69.50 -11.23
N LEU A 32 12.26 -68.17 -11.13
CA LEU A 32 13.25 -67.41 -10.34
C LEU A 32 12.60 -66.11 -9.84
N SER A 33 12.50 -66.05 -8.51
CA SER A 33 12.24 -64.98 -7.53
C SER A 33 11.86 -63.53 -7.95
N PRO A 34 10.94 -62.84 -7.22
CA PRO A 34 10.34 -61.57 -7.61
C PRO A 34 11.01 -60.37 -6.92
N VAL A 35 12.07 -59.78 -7.48
CA VAL A 35 12.50 -58.43 -7.11
C VAL A 35 13.16 -57.79 -8.33
N LEU A 36 12.84 -56.54 -8.64
CA LEU A 36 13.23 -55.77 -9.83
C LEU A 36 12.43 -56.08 -11.11
N LEU A 37 11.28 -55.42 -11.28
CA LEU A 37 10.93 -54.70 -12.52
C LEU A 37 9.59 -53.98 -12.30
N GLY A 38 9.65 -52.86 -11.60
CA GLY A 38 8.51 -51.98 -11.35
C GLY A 38 8.93 -50.52 -11.40
N ILE A 39 9.82 -50.16 -12.34
CA ILE A 39 10.15 -48.76 -12.63
C ILE A 39 10.20 -48.64 -14.16
N LEU A 40 9.02 -48.70 -14.77
CA LEU A 40 8.81 -47.96 -16.02
C LEU A 40 8.94 -46.49 -15.63
N PHE A 41 10.07 -45.89 -15.96
CA PHE A 41 10.23 -44.44 -16.00
C PHE A 41 9.22 -43.87 -17.00
N PHE A 42 7.98 -43.67 -16.55
CA PHE A 42 7.25 -42.47 -16.94
C PHE A 42 8.03 -41.32 -16.33
N SER A 43 9.06 -40.87 -17.05
CA SER A 43 9.46 -39.48 -16.96
C SER A 43 8.24 -38.70 -17.39
N LYS A 44 7.34 -38.39 -16.44
CA LYS A 44 6.65 -37.11 -16.47
C LYS A 44 7.79 -36.12 -16.63
N SER A 45 7.99 -35.65 -17.85
CA SER A 45 8.56 -34.32 -18.02
C SER A 45 7.72 -33.48 -17.09
N ALA A 46 8.28 -33.15 -15.93
CA ALA A 46 7.88 -31.96 -15.24
C ALA A 46 8.16 -30.89 -16.29
N ASN A 47 7.14 -30.54 -17.08
CA ASN A 47 6.95 -29.15 -17.37
C ASN A 47 6.99 -28.53 -15.99
N SER A 48 8.17 -28.00 -15.63
CA SER A 48 8.25 -26.81 -14.83
C SER A 48 7.28 -25.88 -15.53
N GLN A 49 6.00 -25.90 -15.11
CA GLN A 49 5.17 -24.74 -15.24
C GLN A 49 6.03 -23.68 -14.58
N ILE A 50 6.67 -22.85 -15.41
CA ILE A 50 7.12 -21.55 -14.95
C ILE A 50 5.87 -21.02 -14.27
N THR A 51 5.86 -21.03 -12.95
CA THR A 51 4.80 -20.38 -12.20
C THR A 51 4.89 -18.93 -12.63
N SER A 52 4.00 -18.52 -13.52
CA SER A 52 4.05 -17.21 -14.13
C SER A 52 4.03 -16.19 -13.01
N LYS A 53 5.11 -15.43 -12.87
CA LYS A 53 5.22 -14.33 -11.92
C LYS A 53 3.96 -13.46 -12.07
N PRO A 54 3.25 -13.10 -10.99
CA PRO A 54 2.03 -12.31 -11.10
C PRO A 54 2.37 -10.88 -11.50
N ASN A 55 1.41 -10.17 -12.12
CA ASN A 55 1.45 -8.71 -12.09
C ASN A 55 1.15 -8.25 -10.66
N ILE A 56 1.65 -7.08 -10.28
CA ILE A 56 1.45 -6.53 -8.94
C ILE A 56 0.92 -5.10 -9.08
N ILE A 57 -0.19 -4.79 -8.42
CA ILE A 57 -0.73 -3.43 -8.33
C ILE A 57 -0.90 -3.08 -6.85
N ILE A 58 -0.38 -1.93 -6.45
CA ILE A 58 -0.64 -1.33 -5.13
C ILE A 58 -1.48 -0.08 -5.37
N ILE A 59 -2.75 -0.12 -4.99
CA ILE A 59 -3.63 1.04 -4.94
C ILE A 59 -3.55 1.63 -3.53
N TYR A 60 -3.21 2.91 -3.44
CA TYR A 60 -2.86 3.53 -2.16
C TYR A 60 -3.55 4.88 -2.00
N THR A 61 -4.52 4.95 -1.09
CA THR A 61 -5.26 6.17 -0.79
C THR A 61 -4.54 7.07 0.23
N ASP A 62 -5.06 8.27 0.41
CA ASP A 62 -4.41 9.39 1.10
C ASP A 62 -5.39 9.95 2.14
N ASP A 63 -5.17 9.65 3.42
CA ASP A 63 -6.07 9.97 4.54
C ASP A 63 -7.41 9.20 4.60
N GLN A 64 -7.48 8.00 4.03
CA GLN A 64 -8.67 7.15 4.18
C GLN A 64 -8.62 6.38 5.50
N GLY A 65 -9.70 6.43 6.27
CA GLY A 65 -9.85 5.65 7.49
C GLY A 65 -10.26 4.20 7.24
N TYR A 66 -10.03 3.35 8.24
CA TYR A 66 -10.39 1.93 8.20
C TYR A 66 -11.88 1.68 7.91
N GLY A 67 -12.77 2.49 8.50
CA GLY A 67 -14.22 2.40 8.38
C GLY A 67 -14.80 3.06 7.13
N ASP A 68 -13.97 3.52 6.20
CA ASP A 68 -14.41 4.08 4.91
C ASP A 68 -14.53 3.03 3.79
N VAL A 69 -14.48 1.74 4.13
CA VAL A 69 -14.74 0.63 3.21
C VAL A 69 -15.97 -0.14 3.69
N GLY A 70 -16.98 -0.31 2.84
CA GLY A 70 -18.25 -0.98 3.16
C GLY A 70 -18.08 -2.39 3.73
N ALA A 71 -17.14 -3.18 3.19
CA ALA A 71 -16.81 -4.51 3.70
C ALA A 71 -16.21 -4.52 5.12
N LEU A 72 -15.69 -3.39 5.59
CA LEU A 72 -15.17 -3.18 6.95
C LEU A 72 -16.19 -2.45 7.84
N ASN A 73 -17.05 -1.62 7.25
CA ASN A 73 -18.09 -0.84 7.91
C ASN A 73 -19.41 -0.93 7.11
N PRO A 74 -20.29 -1.91 7.42
CA PRO A 74 -21.58 -2.04 6.76
C PRO A 74 -22.52 -0.84 6.94
N ASP A 75 -22.25 0.03 7.93
CA ASP A 75 -23.05 1.22 8.24
C ASP A 75 -22.48 2.50 7.60
N ALA A 76 -21.47 2.38 6.72
CA ALA A 76 -20.88 3.50 5.99
C ALA A 76 -21.94 4.31 5.22
N LYS A 77 -21.78 5.63 5.20
CA LYS A 77 -22.76 6.57 4.60
C LYS A 77 -22.52 6.84 3.11
N PHE A 78 -21.81 5.92 2.46
CA PHE A 78 -21.53 5.90 1.04
C PHE A 78 -21.19 4.46 0.61
N LEU A 79 -21.23 4.19 -0.69
CA LEU A 79 -21.02 2.86 -1.24
C LEU A 79 -19.60 2.71 -1.78
N THR A 80 -18.96 1.57 -1.51
CA THR A 80 -17.64 1.21 -2.05
C THR A 80 -17.64 -0.20 -2.68
N PRO A 81 -18.50 -0.48 -3.68
CA PRO A 81 -18.64 -1.83 -4.23
C PRO A 81 -17.35 -2.41 -4.83
N ASN A 82 -16.43 -1.58 -5.33
CA ASN A 82 -15.20 -2.06 -5.94
C ASN A 82 -14.13 -2.39 -4.90
N MET A 83 -13.99 -1.58 -3.84
CA MET A 83 -13.17 -1.92 -2.68
C MET A 83 -13.73 -3.17 -1.98
N ASP A 84 -15.06 -3.29 -1.89
CA ASP A 84 -15.73 -4.47 -1.35
C ASP A 84 -15.45 -5.71 -2.22
N LYS A 85 -15.36 -5.57 -3.55
CA LYS A 85 -14.93 -6.65 -4.45
C LYS A 85 -13.52 -7.14 -4.11
N ILE A 86 -12.56 -6.23 -3.88
CA ILE A 86 -11.19 -6.59 -3.44
C ILE A 86 -11.24 -7.38 -2.13
N ALA A 87 -12.03 -6.92 -1.15
CA ALA A 87 -12.17 -7.58 0.14
C ALA A 87 -12.82 -8.98 0.03
N HIS A 88 -13.92 -9.10 -0.70
CA HIS A 88 -14.69 -10.35 -0.81
C HIS A 88 -14.01 -11.41 -1.70
N GLU A 89 -13.30 -10.99 -2.74
CA GLU A 89 -12.57 -11.90 -3.64
C GLU A 89 -11.15 -12.22 -3.14
N GLY A 90 -10.72 -11.57 -2.05
CA GLY A 90 -9.36 -11.66 -1.52
C GLY A 90 -9.31 -12.04 -0.04
N VAL A 91 -8.32 -11.47 0.64
CA VAL A 91 -8.10 -11.53 2.08
C VAL A 91 -8.15 -10.14 2.70
N ILE A 92 -8.81 -10.04 3.85
CA ILE A 92 -8.83 -8.86 4.70
C ILE A 92 -7.86 -9.07 5.86
N PHE A 93 -6.86 -8.20 6.02
CA PHE A 93 -6.09 -8.11 7.26
C PHE A 93 -6.81 -7.12 8.19
N THR A 94 -7.48 -7.63 9.21
CA THR A 94 -8.31 -6.79 10.09
C THR A 94 -7.48 -5.92 11.03
N ASP A 95 -6.25 -6.33 11.35
CA ASP A 95 -5.27 -5.60 12.17
C ASP A 95 -4.11 -5.11 11.27
N GLY A 96 -4.46 -4.43 10.18
CA GLY A 96 -3.50 -3.87 9.20
C GLY A 96 -3.18 -2.41 9.48
N HIS A 97 -1.89 -2.06 9.45
CA HIS A 97 -1.42 -0.74 9.86
C HIS A 97 -0.46 -0.08 8.87
N SER A 98 -0.54 1.25 8.77
CA SER A 98 0.57 2.07 8.30
C SER A 98 1.68 2.14 9.36
N SER A 99 2.90 2.42 8.93
CA SER A 99 4.03 2.61 9.85
C SER A 99 3.95 3.92 10.63
N ASP A 100 3.42 4.95 9.99
CA ASP A 100 3.31 6.29 10.53
C ASP A 100 1.87 6.81 10.36
N ALA A 101 1.48 7.73 11.23
CA ALA A 101 0.19 8.39 11.16
C ALA A 101 0.18 9.58 10.16
N VAL A 102 1.17 9.67 9.26
CA VAL A 102 1.28 10.69 8.21
C VAL A 102 1.94 10.17 6.93
N CYS A 103 1.64 10.84 5.81
CA CYS A 103 1.87 10.35 4.46
C CYS A 103 3.34 10.10 4.04
N THR A 104 4.24 11.09 4.13
CA THR A 104 5.66 10.95 3.70
C THR A 104 6.35 9.73 4.34
N PRO A 105 6.41 9.60 5.68
CA PRO A 105 7.10 8.47 6.28
C PRO A 105 6.40 7.13 6.00
N SER A 106 5.07 7.06 5.92
CA SER A 106 4.37 5.84 5.52
C SER A 106 4.71 5.40 4.10
N ARG A 107 4.81 6.34 3.15
CA ARG A 107 5.19 6.05 1.76
C ARG A 107 6.62 5.55 1.65
N TYR A 108 7.55 6.15 2.42
CA TYR A 108 8.93 5.67 2.51
C TYR A 108 8.96 4.23 3.03
N SER A 109 8.29 3.98 4.16
CA SER A 109 8.31 2.68 4.81
C SER A 109 7.65 1.58 3.97
N LEU A 110 6.57 1.91 3.25
CA LEU A 110 5.94 1.00 2.30
C LEU A 110 6.90 0.59 1.18
N LEU A 111 7.55 1.57 0.54
CA LEU A 111 8.39 1.30 -0.63
C LEU A 111 9.71 0.62 -0.25
N THR A 112 10.28 0.92 0.91
CA THR A 112 11.63 0.47 1.31
C THR A 112 11.62 -0.71 2.29
N GLY A 113 10.45 -1.02 2.87
CA GLY A 113 10.35 -1.99 3.96
C GLY A 113 11.13 -1.61 5.23
N ARG A 114 11.45 -0.31 5.37
CA ARG A 114 12.29 0.24 6.43
C ARG A 114 11.55 1.39 7.09
N TYR A 115 11.52 1.41 8.41
CA TYR A 115 10.86 2.51 9.11
C TYR A 115 11.53 3.88 8.84
N SER A 116 10.71 4.89 8.50
CA SER A 116 11.20 6.21 8.07
C SER A 116 12.05 6.95 9.10
N TRP A 117 11.82 6.74 10.40
CA TRP A 117 12.65 7.36 11.44
C TRP A 117 14.12 6.91 11.45
N ARG A 118 14.49 5.92 10.63
CA ARG A 118 15.89 5.55 10.38
C ARG A 118 16.61 6.53 9.44
N THR A 119 15.87 7.38 8.73
CA THR A 119 16.36 8.52 7.95
C THR A 119 16.52 9.76 8.83
N ASP A 120 16.88 10.91 8.25
CA ASP A 120 16.87 12.21 8.95
C ASP A 120 15.45 12.69 9.33
N LEU A 121 14.38 12.14 8.74
CA LEU A 121 13.01 12.54 9.03
C LEU A 121 12.49 11.89 10.33
N LYS A 122 12.64 12.59 11.46
CA LYS A 122 12.15 12.11 12.76
C LYS A 122 10.69 12.43 13.06
N LYS A 123 10.09 13.38 12.34
CA LYS A 123 8.72 13.87 12.55
C LYS A 123 8.21 14.63 11.33
N GLY A 124 6.89 14.72 11.20
CA GLY A 124 6.25 15.51 10.16
C GLY A 124 6.29 14.88 8.77
N VAL A 125 6.11 15.74 7.76
CA VAL A 125 6.09 15.37 6.34
C VAL A 125 6.93 16.37 5.56
N LEU A 126 7.31 16.01 4.34
CA LEU A 126 8.16 16.84 3.48
C LEU A 126 7.35 17.69 2.50
N ASN A 127 7.98 18.66 1.85
CA ASN A 127 7.37 19.43 0.76
C ASN A 127 7.59 18.73 -0.60
N ALA A 128 7.07 19.31 -1.68
CA ALA A 128 7.28 18.81 -3.05
C ALA A 128 8.75 18.83 -3.51
N ASP A 129 9.48 19.86 -3.09
CA ASP A 129 10.83 20.17 -3.58
C ASP A 129 11.86 20.03 -2.46
N GLY A 130 13.00 19.43 -2.78
CA GLY A 130 14.13 19.20 -1.87
C GLY A 130 14.79 17.85 -2.10
N PRO A 131 15.78 17.49 -1.27
CA PRO A 131 16.49 16.22 -1.39
C PRO A 131 15.53 15.05 -1.14
N SER A 132 15.62 14.00 -1.95
CA SER A 132 14.79 12.80 -1.77
C SER A 132 15.03 12.20 -0.38
N LEU A 133 13.95 11.74 0.24
CA LEU A 133 14.01 11.00 1.49
C LEU A 133 14.60 9.60 1.31
N ILE A 134 14.45 9.02 0.11
CA ILE A 134 15.00 7.71 -0.21
C ILE A 134 16.50 7.88 -0.45
N GLU A 135 17.31 7.26 0.39
CA GLU A 135 18.76 7.37 0.29
C GLU A 135 19.29 6.74 -1.01
N GLU A 136 20.41 7.25 -1.53
CA GLU A 136 21.06 6.69 -2.72
C GLU A 136 21.34 5.19 -2.53
N GLY A 137 20.93 4.38 -3.50
CA GLY A 137 21.11 2.92 -3.47
C GLY A 137 20.19 2.16 -2.51
N ARG A 138 19.25 2.84 -1.82
CA ARG A 138 18.23 2.17 -1.00
C ARG A 138 17.30 1.35 -1.90
N MET A 139 17.23 0.05 -1.62
CA MET A 139 16.29 -0.84 -2.31
C MET A 139 14.84 -0.43 -2.02
N THR A 140 14.06 -0.34 -3.09
CA THR A 140 12.61 -0.17 -3.08
C THR A 140 11.91 -1.39 -3.68
N ILE A 141 10.61 -1.55 -3.46
CA ILE A 141 9.76 -2.54 -4.15
C ILE A 141 9.94 -2.43 -5.68
N ALA A 142 10.01 -1.20 -6.20
CA ALA A 142 10.19 -0.96 -7.63
C ALA A 142 11.54 -1.49 -8.12
N SER A 143 12.65 -1.09 -7.48
CA SER A 143 13.99 -1.57 -7.86
C SER A 143 14.13 -3.10 -7.76
N LEU A 144 13.56 -3.71 -6.70
CA LEU A 144 13.53 -5.16 -6.54
C LEU A 144 12.82 -5.84 -7.71
N LEU A 145 11.66 -5.32 -8.12
CA LEU A 145 10.88 -5.90 -9.20
C LEU A 145 11.52 -5.65 -10.57
N GLN A 146 12.10 -4.47 -10.78
CA GLN A 146 12.87 -4.12 -11.98
C GLN A 146 14.03 -5.10 -12.18
N ASP A 147 14.83 -5.35 -11.14
CA ASP A 147 15.93 -6.33 -11.14
C ASP A 147 15.46 -7.77 -11.41
N ASN A 148 14.15 -8.03 -11.23
CA ASN A 148 13.53 -9.33 -11.41
C ASN A 148 12.63 -9.44 -12.65
N GLY A 149 12.83 -8.53 -13.62
CA GLY A 149 12.26 -8.61 -14.96
C GLY A 149 10.83 -8.07 -15.07
N TYR A 150 10.40 -7.23 -14.14
CA TYR A 150 9.13 -6.50 -14.24
C TYR A 150 9.33 -5.20 -15.02
N ASN A 151 8.29 -4.77 -15.74
CA ASN A 151 8.12 -3.35 -16.01
C ASN A 151 7.59 -2.68 -14.75
N THR A 152 8.15 -1.54 -14.35
CA THR A 152 7.72 -0.84 -13.14
C THR A 152 7.17 0.54 -13.45
N ALA A 153 6.01 0.88 -12.89
CA ALA A 153 5.42 2.19 -13.05
C ALA A 153 4.89 2.75 -11.73
N MET A 154 5.00 4.06 -11.61
CA MET A 154 4.30 4.82 -10.60
C MET A 154 3.36 5.82 -11.27
N ILE A 155 2.09 5.82 -10.87
CA ILE A 155 1.11 6.79 -11.34
C ILE A 155 0.42 7.43 -10.14
N GLY A 156 0.69 8.71 -9.87
CA GLY A 156 0.05 9.44 -8.76
C GLY A 156 0.99 10.27 -7.88
N LYS A 157 0.63 10.39 -6.60
CA LYS A 157 1.31 11.25 -5.61
C LYS A 157 2.61 10.63 -5.08
N TRP A 158 3.74 11.32 -5.26
CA TRP A 158 5.05 10.89 -4.75
C TRP A 158 5.24 11.18 -3.25
N HIS A 159 5.42 12.44 -2.89
CA HIS A 159 5.56 12.96 -1.52
C HIS A 159 6.76 12.44 -0.70
N LEU A 160 7.85 12.11 -1.39
CA LEU A 160 9.15 11.76 -0.81
C LEU A 160 10.26 12.74 -1.19
N GLN A 161 9.87 13.94 -1.63
CA GLN A 161 10.72 14.97 -2.26
C GLN A 161 11.33 14.53 -3.60
N MET A 162 11.65 15.54 -4.41
CA MET A 162 12.43 15.48 -5.64
C MET A 162 13.00 16.88 -5.90
N GLU A 163 14.08 16.97 -6.65
CA GLU A 163 14.81 18.23 -6.81
C GLU A 163 14.43 18.93 -8.12
N PHE A 164 13.84 20.13 -8.01
CA PHE A 164 13.57 21.00 -9.15
C PHE A 164 14.67 22.03 -9.35
N ALA A 165 14.98 22.37 -10.60
CA ALA A 165 15.99 23.38 -10.91
C ALA A 165 15.52 24.78 -10.49
N GLY A 166 16.40 25.51 -9.79
CA GLY A 166 16.12 26.84 -9.28
C GLY A 166 15.31 26.84 -7.98
N THR A 167 15.07 28.02 -7.43
CA THR A 167 14.37 28.20 -6.16
C THR A 167 12.95 28.72 -6.38
N LEU A 168 12.02 28.23 -5.56
CA LEU A 168 10.64 28.73 -5.44
C LEU A 168 10.57 30.27 -5.55
N GLY A 169 9.81 30.75 -6.53
CA GLY A 169 9.53 32.18 -6.73
C GLY A 169 10.71 33.06 -7.13
N LYS A 170 11.83 32.47 -7.58
CA LYS A 170 13.02 33.23 -8.00
C LYS A 170 13.49 32.87 -9.40
N ASP A 171 14.11 31.70 -9.55
CA ASP A 171 14.90 31.33 -10.73
C ASP A 171 14.60 29.90 -11.20
N ARG A 172 13.34 29.46 -11.03
CA ARG A 172 12.84 28.17 -11.52
C ARG A 172 13.18 27.97 -13.00
N ASP A 173 13.76 26.82 -13.33
CA ASP A 173 13.92 26.35 -14.70
C ASP A 173 13.11 25.07 -14.90
N TRP A 174 11.83 25.24 -15.25
CA TRP A 174 10.91 24.13 -15.51
C TRP A 174 11.24 23.34 -16.80
N SER A 175 12.20 23.81 -17.61
CA SER A 175 12.65 23.09 -18.81
C SER A 175 13.74 22.06 -18.50
N ALA A 176 14.43 22.22 -17.37
CA ALA A 176 15.41 21.27 -16.89
C ALA A 176 14.72 20.02 -16.31
N PRO A 177 15.32 18.83 -16.46
CA PRO A 177 14.80 17.64 -15.81
C PRO A 177 14.92 17.78 -14.28
N PHE A 178 13.88 17.37 -13.54
CA PHE A 178 13.99 17.22 -12.10
C PHE A 178 14.80 15.96 -11.77
N LYS A 179 15.37 15.92 -10.57
CA LYS A 179 16.24 14.82 -10.12
C LYS A 179 15.66 14.11 -8.91
N ASP A 180 16.16 12.90 -8.67
CA ASP A 180 15.85 12.07 -7.50
C ASP A 180 14.34 11.89 -7.26
N GLY A 181 13.57 11.86 -8.35
CA GLY A 181 12.17 11.47 -8.36
C GLY A 181 11.99 9.96 -8.58
N PRO A 182 10.77 9.48 -8.86
CA PRO A 182 10.45 8.05 -8.93
C PRO A 182 11.36 7.23 -9.86
N ILE A 183 11.75 7.77 -11.02
CA ILE A 183 12.61 7.05 -11.98
C ILE A 183 13.98 6.71 -11.38
N ALA A 184 14.53 7.56 -10.50
CA ALA A 184 15.79 7.30 -9.82
C ALA A 184 15.67 6.17 -8.76
N HIS A 185 14.44 5.78 -8.40
CA HIS A 185 14.14 4.82 -7.32
C HIS A 185 13.50 3.53 -7.84
N GLY A 186 13.79 3.16 -9.10
CA GLY A 186 13.48 1.84 -9.67
C GLY A 186 12.18 1.77 -10.48
N PHE A 187 11.55 2.90 -10.79
CA PHE A 187 10.41 2.97 -11.70
C PHE A 187 10.87 3.20 -13.15
N ASP A 188 10.42 2.39 -14.10
CA ASP A 188 10.67 2.61 -15.54
C ASP A 188 9.81 3.74 -16.11
N TYR A 189 8.63 3.97 -15.51
CA TYR A 189 7.69 5.01 -15.91
C TYR A 189 7.12 5.75 -14.70
N PHE A 190 6.98 7.06 -14.81
CA PHE A 190 6.30 7.89 -13.83
C PHE A 190 5.34 8.87 -14.50
N TYR A 191 4.13 8.97 -13.96
CA TYR A 191 3.21 10.06 -14.23
C TYR A 191 2.54 10.52 -12.94
N GLY A 192 2.51 11.81 -12.62
CA GLY A 192 1.76 12.24 -11.45
C GLY A 192 2.15 13.59 -10.89
N ILE A 193 2.07 13.71 -9.56
CA ILE A 193 2.30 14.97 -8.84
C ILE A 193 3.36 14.79 -7.75
N PRO A 194 4.16 15.85 -7.44
CA PRO A 194 5.32 15.70 -6.58
C PRO A 194 4.97 15.50 -5.09
N ALA A 195 3.83 16.02 -4.63
CA ALA A 195 3.39 15.92 -3.24
C ALA A 195 1.85 16.05 -3.13
N SER A 196 1.34 16.09 -1.90
CA SER A 196 -0.04 16.53 -1.66
C SER A 196 -0.29 17.89 -2.29
N MET A 197 -1.51 18.14 -2.76
CA MET A 197 -1.85 19.37 -3.49
C MET A 197 -1.56 20.66 -2.71
N ASN A 198 -1.44 20.60 -1.38
CA ASN A 198 -1.09 21.74 -0.54
C ASN A 198 0.39 21.83 -0.12
N TYR A 199 1.31 21.14 -0.79
CA TYR A 199 2.74 21.05 -0.41
C TYR A 199 3.73 21.58 -1.48
N GLY A 200 3.31 22.52 -2.34
CA GLY A 200 4.22 23.47 -2.99
C GLY A 200 4.12 23.60 -4.51
N ILE A 201 4.03 22.48 -5.25
CA ILE A 201 4.06 22.50 -6.73
C ILE A 201 2.85 21.72 -7.28
N LEU A 202 2.02 22.41 -8.05
CA LEU A 202 0.81 21.89 -8.69
C LEU A 202 0.98 21.82 -10.20
N THR A 203 1.49 20.70 -10.67
CA THR A 203 1.63 20.38 -12.10
C THR A 203 1.68 18.86 -12.27
N TYR A 204 1.44 18.40 -13.49
CA TYR A 204 1.69 17.01 -13.87
C TYR A 204 3.12 16.83 -14.35
N LEU A 205 3.70 15.74 -13.88
CA LEU A 205 5.06 15.31 -14.18
C LEU A 205 4.99 14.03 -15.00
N GLU A 206 5.92 13.86 -15.94
CA GLU A 206 6.14 12.59 -16.63
C GLU A 206 7.63 12.27 -16.68
N ASN A 207 7.99 11.11 -16.16
CA ASN A 207 9.36 10.63 -15.96
C ASN A 207 10.23 11.62 -15.17
N ASP A 208 11.01 12.46 -15.85
CA ASP A 208 11.88 13.48 -15.26
C ASP A 208 11.50 14.90 -15.70
N ARG A 209 10.31 15.07 -16.31
CA ARG A 209 9.89 16.34 -16.94
C ARG A 209 8.64 16.92 -16.30
N VAL A 210 8.61 18.25 -16.29
CA VAL A 210 7.39 19.02 -16.03
C VAL A 210 6.63 19.19 -17.35
N LEU A 211 5.37 18.75 -17.39
CA LEU A 211 4.58 18.78 -18.64
C LEU A 211 4.03 20.18 -18.92
N ASP A 212 3.47 20.84 -17.90
CA ASP A 212 3.00 22.22 -17.98
C ASP A 212 3.68 23.05 -16.89
N PRO A 213 4.55 24.01 -17.24
CA PRO A 213 5.28 24.81 -16.27
C PRO A 213 4.36 25.56 -15.29
N PRO A 214 4.54 25.40 -13.97
CA PRO A 214 3.77 26.11 -12.96
C PRO A 214 4.24 27.56 -12.81
N VAL A 215 3.77 28.39 -13.75
CA VAL A 215 4.10 29.82 -13.88
C VAL A 215 3.07 30.75 -13.24
N LEU A 216 2.00 30.19 -12.67
CA LEU A 216 0.99 30.92 -11.93
C LEU A 216 1.07 30.58 -10.44
N TRP A 217 0.28 31.30 -9.65
CA TRP A 217 0.24 31.18 -8.21
C TRP A 217 -1.18 30.91 -7.72
N THR A 218 -1.28 30.08 -6.69
CA THR A 218 -2.49 29.88 -5.91
C THR A 218 -2.15 29.77 -4.44
N LYS A 219 -3.14 29.83 -3.57
CA LYS A 219 -3.01 29.51 -2.15
C LYS A 219 -4.31 28.89 -1.69
N LYS A 220 -4.27 28.20 -0.55
CA LYS A 220 -5.48 27.73 0.10
C LYS A 220 -6.42 28.93 0.34
N LYS A 221 -7.64 28.86 -0.18
CA LYS A 221 -8.62 29.93 -0.05
C LYS A 221 -9.13 30.01 1.39
N ASP A 222 -9.25 31.23 1.91
CA ASP A 222 -9.61 31.50 3.31
C ASP A 222 -11.09 31.18 3.55
N VAL A 223 -11.36 30.08 4.24
CA VAL A 223 -12.67 29.79 4.84
C VAL A 223 -12.50 29.52 6.32
N THR A 224 -13.41 30.07 7.12
CA THR A 224 -13.34 30.14 8.59
C THR A 224 -13.37 28.79 9.31
N ASP A 225 -13.79 27.70 8.65
CA ASP A 225 -13.55 26.33 9.15
C ASP A 225 -13.68 25.27 8.02
N PRO A 226 -12.57 24.79 7.43
CA PRO A 226 -12.61 23.74 6.42
C PRO A 226 -12.88 22.33 7.00
N ARG A 227 -13.30 22.24 8.27
CA ARG A 227 -13.54 20.96 8.97
C ARG A 227 -14.98 20.82 9.48
N SER A 228 -15.83 21.83 9.29
CA SER A 228 -17.26 21.79 9.65
C SER A 228 -18.15 22.23 8.47
N PHE A 229 -18.49 21.32 7.57
CA PHE A 229 -19.16 21.69 6.32
C PHE A 229 -20.65 21.38 6.28
N GLN A 230 -21.47 22.23 6.90
CA GLN A 230 -22.92 22.19 6.68
C GLN A 230 -23.24 22.32 5.16
N ASN A 231 -24.39 21.75 4.75
CA ASN A 231 -24.91 21.51 3.39
C ASN A 231 -24.88 22.64 2.33
N ASN A 232 -24.16 23.76 2.54
CA ASN A 232 -24.17 24.95 1.69
C ASN A 232 -22.78 25.49 1.29
N VAL A 233 -21.69 24.72 1.42
CA VAL A 233 -20.37 25.19 0.95
C VAL A 233 -20.13 24.75 -0.48
N ASN A 234 -19.79 25.72 -1.35
CA ASN A 234 -19.26 25.42 -2.67
C ASN A 234 -17.84 24.85 -2.47
N PRO A 235 -17.55 23.62 -2.93
CA PRO A 235 -16.22 23.03 -2.76
C PRO A 235 -15.07 23.93 -3.24
N ASN A 236 -15.35 24.87 -4.16
CA ASN A 236 -14.40 25.85 -4.68
C ASN A 236 -13.89 26.88 -3.67
N ASP A 237 -14.51 26.99 -2.49
CA ASP A 237 -14.27 28.08 -1.54
C ASP A 237 -13.02 27.86 -0.67
N TYR A 238 -12.51 26.63 -0.55
CA TYR A 238 -11.29 26.29 0.24
C TYR A 238 -10.22 25.51 -0.56
N ARG A 239 -10.47 25.30 -1.85
CA ARG A 239 -9.62 24.55 -2.79
C ARG A 239 -8.50 25.39 -3.38
N MET A 240 -7.53 24.69 -3.98
CA MET A 240 -6.50 25.28 -4.84
C MET A 240 -6.92 25.29 -6.32
N THR A 241 -8.23 25.24 -6.58
CA THR A 241 -8.86 25.25 -7.91
C THR A 241 -8.80 26.66 -8.54
N PRO A 242 -8.81 26.79 -9.89
CA PRO A 242 -8.84 28.07 -10.59
C PRO A 242 -9.94 29.04 -10.09
N PRO A 243 -9.81 30.37 -10.30
CA PRO A 243 -8.77 31.05 -11.07
C PRO A 243 -7.44 31.19 -10.33
N TYR A 244 -6.34 31.16 -11.08
CA TYR A 244 -4.97 31.40 -10.61
C TYR A 244 -4.54 32.85 -10.86
N VAL A 245 -3.52 33.30 -10.14
CA VAL A 245 -2.99 34.67 -10.26
C VAL A 245 -1.56 34.67 -10.80
N SER A 246 -1.16 35.75 -11.48
CA SER A 246 0.19 35.87 -12.07
C SER A 246 1.27 36.30 -11.08
N GLU A 247 0.88 36.88 -9.95
CA GLU A 247 1.80 37.38 -8.92
C GLU A 247 1.27 37.02 -7.53
N THR A 248 2.19 36.75 -6.59
CA THR A 248 1.84 36.51 -5.19
C THR A 248 1.41 37.81 -4.51
N GLY A 249 0.36 37.78 -3.71
CA GLY A 249 -0.02 38.88 -2.81
C GLY A 249 0.73 38.87 -1.48
N GLU A 250 0.46 39.85 -0.62
CA GLU A 250 0.98 39.89 0.75
C GLU A 250 0.40 38.75 1.62
N GLY A 251 1.26 38.03 2.33
CA GLY A 251 0.89 36.97 3.29
C GLY A 251 0.36 35.66 2.69
N GLY A 252 0.52 34.56 3.45
CA GLY A 252 0.03 33.22 3.11
C GLY A 252 1.07 32.29 2.46
N GLU A 253 0.80 30.97 2.52
CA GLU A 253 1.59 29.92 1.87
C GLU A 253 1.15 29.80 0.41
N TRP A 254 1.77 30.59 -0.47
CA TRP A 254 1.56 30.52 -1.92
C TRP A 254 2.24 29.28 -2.52
N VAL A 255 1.60 28.74 -3.56
CA VAL A 255 1.94 27.48 -4.24
C VAL A 255 2.06 27.76 -5.73
N GLU A 256 3.11 27.22 -6.36
CA GLU A 256 3.34 27.29 -7.81
C GLU A 256 2.33 26.38 -8.52
N VAL A 257 1.60 26.88 -9.52
CA VAL A 257 0.57 26.11 -10.22
C VAL A 257 0.61 26.29 -11.74
N ALA A 258 0.43 25.18 -12.45
CA ALA A 258 0.36 25.13 -13.90
C ALA A 258 -0.98 25.65 -14.41
N PRO A 259 -1.02 26.42 -15.52
CA PRO A 259 -2.27 26.90 -16.11
C PRO A 259 -3.30 25.81 -16.41
N SER A 260 -2.84 24.61 -16.79
CA SER A 260 -3.69 23.46 -17.08
C SER A 260 -4.14 22.66 -15.86
N PHE A 261 -3.56 22.91 -14.68
CA PHE A 261 -3.88 22.13 -13.49
C PHE A 261 -5.33 22.37 -13.07
N ASN A 262 -6.04 21.29 -12.75
CA ASN A 262 -7.38 21.33 -12.18
C ASN A 262 -7.50 20.21 -11.16
N ASP A 263 -7.64 20.57 -9.89
CA ASP A 263 -7.68 19.63 -8.78
C ASP A 263 -8.88 18.68 -8.84
N GLU A 264 -9.98 19.09 -9.46
CA GLU A 264 -11.20 18.27 -9.62
C GLU A 264 -11.04 17.11 -10.59
N LEU A 265 -10.04 17.16 -11.46
CA LEU A 265 -9.81 16.17 -12.52
C LEU A 265 -8.59 15.27 -12.21
N VAL A 266 -7.93 15.47 -11.07
CA VAL A 266 -6.69 14.75 -10.73
C VAL A 266 -6.94 13.25 -10.65
N LEU A 267 -7.97 12.81 -9.92
CA LEU A 267 -8.26 11.37 -9.81
C LEU A 267 -8.59 10.74 -11.16
N GLU A 268 -9.42 11.39 -11.97
CA GLU A 268 -9.74 10.94 -13.34
C GLU A 268 -8.47 10.83 -14.20
N THR A 269 -7.63 11.86 -14.17
CA THR A 269 -6.40 11.92 -14.96
C THR A 269 -5.44 10.79 -14.56
N LEU A 270 -5.19 10.60 -13.26
CA LEU A 270 -4.34 9.52 -12.76
C LEU A 270 -4.90 8.13 -13.14
N THR A 271 -6.21 7.95 -13.02
CA THR A 271 -6.86 6.68 -13.34
C THR A 271 -6.81 6.37 -14.83
N THR A 272 -7.03 7.37 -15.68
CA THR A 272 -6.93 7.23 -17.15
C THR A 272 -5.52 6.78 -17.54
N HIS A 273 -4.48 7.42 -16.99
CA HIS A 273 -3.10 7.02 -17.24
C HIS A 273 -2.78 5.60 -16.71
N ALA A 274 -3.36 5.21 -15.58
CA ALA A 274 -3.19 3.87 -15.02
C ALA A 274 -3.85 2.78 -15.88
N VAL A 275 -5.08 3.02 -16.37
CA VAL A 275 -5.75 2.11 -17.31
C VAL A 275 -4.94 1.99 -18.60
N ASP A 276 -4.52 3.11 -19.17
CA ASP A 276 -3.67 3.14 -20.38
C ASP A 276 -2.35 2.36 -20.18
N TYR A 277 -1.74 2.46 -18.99
CA TYR A 277 -0.54 1.70 -18.67
C TYR A 277 -0.84 0.20 -18.57
N ILE A 278 -1.90 -0.19 -17.88
CA ILE A 278 -2.33 -1.59 -17.74
C ILE A 278 -2.59 -2.21 -19.12
N ASP A 279 -3.32 -1.52 -20.00
CA ASP A 279 -3.61 -1.99 -21.36
C ASP A 279 -2.34 -2.26 -22.17
N LYS A 280 -1.35 -1.35 -22.07
CA LYS A 280 -0.05 -1.51 -22.76
C LYS A 280 0.77 -2.65 -22.13
N ALA A 281 0.86 -2.68 -20.80
CA ALA A 281 1.66 -3.66 -20.06
C ALA A 281 1.07 -5.08 -20.14
N ALA A 282 -0.25 -5.21 -20.31
CA ALA A 282 -0.93 -6.50 -20.47
C ALA A 282 -0.42 -7.29 -21.68
N VAL A 283 0.01 -6.61 -22.75
CA VAL A 283 0.59 -7.26 -23.93
C VAL A 283 1.87 -8.01 -23.57
N GLU A 284 2.78 -7.40 -22.83
CA GLU A 284 4.04 -8.04 -22.41
C GLU A 284 3.81 -9.06 -21.28
N SER A 285 2.88 -8.78 -20.35
CA SER A 285 2.51 -9.68 -19.26
C SER A 285 2.00 -11.04 -19.76
N LYS A 286 1.12 -11.04 -20.77
CA LYS A 286 0.66 -12.28 -21.43
C LYS A 286 1.78 -13.07 -22.12
N ASN A 287 2.90 -12.40 -22.42
CA ASN A 287 4.10 -13.00 -23.00
C ASN A 287 5.19 -13.32 -21.96
N GLY A 288 4.85 -13.26 -20.67
CA GLY A 288 5.70 -13.69 -19.56
C GLY A 288 6.55 -12.60 -18.91
N LYS A 289 6.39 -11.33 -19.29
CA LYS A 289 7.06 -10.19 -18.66
C LYS A 289 6.06 -9.39 -17.82
N PRO A 290 5.95 -9.64 -16.50
CA PRO A 290 4.94 -9.03 -15.66
C PRO A 290 5.18 -7.53 -15.45
N PHE A 291 4.21 -6.84 -14.87
CA PHE A 291 4.36 -5.43 -14.48
C PHE A 291 4.05 -5.19 -13.01
N PHE A 292 4.61 -4.09 -12.50
CA PHE A 292 4.33 -3.49 -11.21
C PHE A 292 3.75 -2.10 -11.42
N LEU A 293 2.58 -1.83 -10.84
CA LEU A 293 1.99 -0.50 -10.80
C LEU A 293 1.80 -0.06 -9.34
N TYR A 294 2.50 1.00 -8.95
CA TYR A 294 2.21 1.75 -7.72
C TYR A 294 1.27 2.92 -8.07
N LEU A 295 0.04 2.88 -7.58
CA LEU A 295 -1.02 3.85 -7.83
C LEU A 295 -1.40 4.60 -6.54
N PRO A 296 -0.56 5.53 -6.06
CA PRO A 296 -0.90 6.41 -4.95
C PRO A 296 -1.86 7.51 -5.39
N LEU A 297 -3.13 7.35 -5.04
CA LEU A 297 -4.18 8.33 -5.27
C LEU A 297 -4.00 9.55 -4.35
N THR A 298 -4.65 10.66 -4.71
CA THR A 298 -4.69 11.89 -3.92
C THR A 298 -5.91 11.97 -3.01
N SER A 299 -6.77 10.96 -3.02
CA SER A 299 -8.03 10.93 -2.29
C SER A 299 -7.97 10.01 -1.08
N PRO A 300 -8.75 10.30 -0.02
CA PRO A 300 -9.62 11.47 0.15
C PRO A 300 -8.95 12.72 0.77
N HIS A 301 -7.63 12.89 0.69
CA HIS A 301 -6.88 13.99 1.32
C HIS A 301 -7.50 15.38 1.07
N LEU A 302 -7.40 16.26 2.07
CA LEU A 302 -7.90 17.64 1.96
C LEU A 302 -7.07 18.50 0.99
N PRO A 303 -7.68 19.39 0.19
CA PRO A 303 -9.12 19.57 0.05
C PRO A 303 -9.77 18.41 -0.70
N HIS A 304 -11.02 18.06 -0.35
CA HIS A 304 -11.77 17.02 -1.07
C HIS A 304 -12.13 17.54 -2.47
N SER A 305 -11.30 17.25 -3.47
CA SER A 305 -11.41 17.74 -4.84
C SER A 305 -12.25 16.81 -5.72
N THR A 306 -13.48 16.55 -5.27
CA THR A 306 -14.47 15.71 -5.95
C THR A 306 -14.81 16.21 -7.35
N HIS A 307 -14.73 15.28 -8.31
CA HIS A 307 -15.15 15.48 -9.69
C HIS A 307 -16.63 15.91 -9.78
N PRO A 308 -17.00 16.80 -10.73
CA PRO A 308 -18.37 17.31 -10.86
C PRO A 308 -19.46 16.23 -10.90
N ASP A 309 -19.21 15.12 -11.57
CA ASP A 309 -20.19 14.04 -11.76
C ASP A 309 -20.54 13.27 -10.48
N PHE A 310 -19.72 13.39 -9.43
CA PHE A 310 -19.92 12.66 -8.17
C PHE A 310 -20.58 13.49 -7.07
N ARG A 311 -20.83 14.78 -7.32
CA ARG A 311 -21.34 15.71 -6.29
C ARG A 311 -22.79 15.41 -5.91
N GLY A 312 -23.04 15.29 -4.61
CA GLY A 312 -24.36 15.06 -4.02
C GLY A 312 -24.86 13.63 -4.19
N LEU A 313 -23.98 12.65 -4.43
CA LEU A 313 -24.36 11.25 -4.60
C LEU A 313 -24.35 10.43 -3.31
N SER A 314 -23.67 10.92 -2.26
CA SER A 314 -23.52 10.23 -0.98
C SER A 314 -24.36 10.81 0.16
N GLU A 315 -24.46 10.05 1.25
CA GLU A 315 -25.07 10.49 2.51
C GLU A 315 -24.04 11.09 3.48
N CYS A 316 -22.81 11.38 3.03
CA CYS A 316 -21.73 11.95 3.83
C CYS A 316 -21.15 13.25 3.24
N GLY A 317 -21.96 13.97 2.47
CA GLY A 317 -21.57 15.21 1.81
C GLY A 317 -20.36 15.05 0.88
N ASN A 318 -19.60 16.13 0.69
CA ASN A 318 -18.49 16.14 -0.27
C ASN A 318 -17.38 15.11 0.03
N TYR A 319 -17.24 14.67 1.30
CA TYR A 319 -16.33 13.57 1.65
C TYR A 319 -16.81 12.23 1.07
N GLY A 320 -18.07 11.87 1.35
CA GLY A 320 -18.65 10.63 0.83
C GLY A 320 -18.69 10.61 -0.69
N ASP A 321 -18.94 11.76 -1.31
CA ASP A 321 -18.91 11.90 -2.78
C ASP A 321 -17.51 11.62 -3.33
N PHE A 322 -16.46 12.13 -2.68
CA PHE A 322 -15.07 11.88 -3.08
C PHE A 322 -14.66 10.42 -2.85
N MET A 323 -15.20 9.79 -1.81
CA MET A 323 -15.02 8.36 -1.57
C MET A 323 -15.72 7.50 -2.62
N GLN A 324 -16.92 7.88 -3.08
CA GLN A 324 -17.59 7.18 -4.18
C GLN A 324 -16.85 7.35 -5.50
N GLU A 325 -16.29 8.53 -5.77
CA GLU A 325 -15.38 8.71 -6.90
C GLU A 325 -14.16 7.80 -6.76
N THR A 326 -13.52 7.78 -5.59
CA THR A 326 -12.34 6.94 -5.33
C THR A 326 -12.65 5.46 -5.58
N ASP A 327 -13.78 4.96 -5.10
CA ASP A 327 -14.20 3.58 -5.36
C ASP A 327 -14.50 3.34 -6.85
N PHE A 328 -15.15 4.28 -7.52
CA PHE A 328 -15.38 4.18 -8.96
C PHE A 328 -14.07 4.07 -9.73
N ARG A 329 -13.07 4.89 -9.40
CA ARG A 329 -11.72 4.82 -10.00
C ARG A 329 -11.02 3.49 -9.72
N VAL A 330 -11.19 2.93 -8.52
CA VAL A 330 -10.72 1.56 -8.22
C VAL A 330 -11.39 0.55 -9.15
N GLY A 331 -12.69 0.70 -9.41
CA GLY A 331 -13.44 -0.11 -10.37
C GLY A 331 -12.82 -0.09 -11.77
N GLU A 332 -12.46 1.09 -12.28
CA GLU A 332 -11.82 1.23 -13.60
C GLU A 332 -10.50 0.45 -13.69
N ILE A 333 -9.71 0.40 -12.61
CA ILE A 333 -8.47 -0.41 -12.55
C ILE A 333 -8.78 -1.91 -12.58
N LEU A 334 -9.79 -2.35 -11.81
CA LEU A 334 -10.18 -3.76 -11.79
C LEU A 334 -10.77 -4.20 -13.14
N ASP A 335 -11.58 -3.35 -13.77
CA ASP A 335 -12.16 -3.58 -15.08
C ASP A 335 -11.08 -3.67 -16.16
N ALA A 336 -10.03 -2.82 -16.10
CA ALA A 336 -8.89 -2.92 -17.01
C ALA A 336 -8.19 -4.30 -16.92
N LEU A 337 -8.04 -4.86 -15.71
CA LEU A 337 -7.50 -6.21 -15.53
C LEU A 337 -8.40 -7.30 -16.12
N ASP A 338 -9.72 -7.17 -15.91
CA ASP A 338 -10.73 -8.12 -16.37
C ASP A 338 -10.85 -8.08 -17.92
N VAL A 339 -10.93 -6.89 -18.52
CA VAL A 339 -10.96 -6.66 -19.98
C VAL A 339 -9.71 -7.23 -20.66
N ASN A 340 -8.55 -7.07 -20.03
CA ASN A 340 -7.31 -7.66 -20.53
C ASN A 340 -7.18 -9.16 -20.22
N GLY A 341 -8.05 -9.77 -19.40
CA GLY A 341 -7.95 -11.19 -19.06
C GLY A 341 -6.66 -11.54 -18.33
N ILE A 342 -6.18 -10.63 -17.47
CA ILE A 342 -4.98 -10.81 -16.64
C ILE A 342 -5.28 -10.75 -15.14
N ALA A 343 -6.55 -10.59 -14.76
CA ALA A 343 -6.98 -10.45 -13.37
C ALA A 343 -6.61 -11.66 -12.50
N ASP A 344 -6.74 -12.88 -13.02
CA ASP A 344 -6.53 -14.12 -12.26
C ASP A 344 -5.11 -14.22 -11.69
N ASN A 345 -4.10 -13.83 -12.47
CA ASN A 345 -2.69 -13.80 -12.07
C ASN A 345 -2.16 -12.38 -11.81
N THR A 346 -3.00 -11.52 -11.24
CA THR A 346 -2.59 -10.19 -10.74
C THR A 346 -2.88 -10.08 -9.25
N LEU A 347 -1.86 -9.74 -8.46
CA LEU A 347 -2.01 -9.36 -7.07
C LEU A 347 -2.37 -7.88 -6.99
N VAL A 348 -3.57 -7.58 -6.49
CA VAL A 348 -4.02 -6.23 -6.17
C VAL A 348 -3.99 -6.04 -4.66
N ILE A 349 -3.20 -5.07 -4.20
CA ILE A 349 -3.10 -4.63 -2.81
C ILE A 349 -3.80 -3.28 -2.70
N PHE A 350 -4.70 -3.13 -1.73
CA PHE A 350 -5.40 -1.87 -1.45
C PHE A 350 -5.16 -1.43 0.00
N SER A 351 -4.71 -0.19 0.19
CA SER A 351 -4.49 0.39 1.52
C SER A 351 -4.49 1.93 1.50
N SER A 352 -4.25 2.55 2.67
CA SER A 352 -4.17 4.01 2.86
C SER A 352 -2.88 4.39 3.59
N ASP A 353 -2.30 5.55 3.32
CA ASP A 353 -1.03 5.97 3.95
C ASP A 353 -1.09 6.26 5.46
N ASN A 354 -2.26 6.63 5.95
CA ASN A 354 -2.55 6.83 7.36
C ASN A 354 -4.07 6.79 7.58
N GLY A 355 -4.49 6.85 8.84
CA GLY A 355 -5.91 6.93 9.20
C GLY A 355 -6.57 8.25 8.78
N ALA A 356 -7.88 8.37 9.09
CA ALA A 356 -8.69 9.46 8.57
C ALA A 356 -8.25 10.84 9.06
N GLU A 357 -8.29 11.83 8.17
CA GLU A 357 -8.02 13.23 8.50
C GLU A 357 -9.00 13.76 9.58
N THR A 358 -8.62 14.84 10.26
CA THR A 358 -9.29 15.40 11.47
C THR A 358 -10.79 15.73 11.32
N ASN A 359 -11.28 15.87 10.09
CA ASN A 359 -12.71 16.04 9.80
C ASN A 359 -13.54 14.76 10.01
N TYR A 360 -12.92 13.60 10.33
CA TYR A 360 -13.66 12.39 10.71
C TYR A 360 -14.64 12.63 11.87
N THR A 361 -14.26 13.47 12.84
CA THR A 361 -15.12 13.85 13.98
C THR A 361 -16.37 14.62 13.54
N TYR A 362 -16.23 15.41 12.49
CA TYR A 362 -17.33 16.12 11.87
C TYR A 362 -18.25 15.16 11.11
N HIS A 363 -17.68 14.21 10.35
CA HIS A 363 -18.44 13.18 9.65
C HIS A 363 -19.28 12.34 10.62
N GLN A 364 -18.69 11.94 11.75
CA GLN A 364 -19.39 11.23 12.82
C GLN A 364 -20.55 12.06 13.39
N LYS A 365 -20.30 13.33 13.73
CA LYS A 365 -21.31 14.17 14.38
C LYS A 365 -22.48 14.54 13.46
N VAL A 366 -22.22 14.74 12.17
CA VAL A 366 -23.21 15.29 11.23
C VAL A 366 -23.88 14.21 10.40
N TYR A 367 -23.13 13.21 9.95
CA TYR A 367 -23.62 12.17 9.05
C TYR A 367 -23.75 10.81 9.73
N ASP A 368 -23.31 10.67 10.99
CA ASP A 368 -23.24 9.38 11.68
C ASP A 368 -22.33 8.39 10.93
N HIS A 369 -21.29 8.91 10.27
CA HIS A 369 -20.28 8.13 9.56
C HIS A 369 -18.99 8.00 10.38
N TYR A 370 -18.49 6.77 10.57
CA TYR A 370 -17.35 6.48 11.44
C TYR A 370 -16.14 6.03 10.61
N SER A 371 -15.39 6.98 10.04
CA SER A 371 -14.20 6.68 9.22
C SER A 371 -13.13 5.87 9.93
N ASN A 372 -13.01 5.98 11.26
CA ASN A 372 -12.07 5.18 12.06
C ASN A 372 -12.79 4.10 12.89
N LEU A 373 -14.05 3.76 12.59
CA LEU A 373 -14.90 2.92 13.45
C LEU A 373 -14.88 3.43 14.90
N ASN A 374 -14.65 2.54 15.87
CA ASN A 374 -14.48 2.87 17.28
C ASN A 374 -13.00 3.11 17.69
N PHE A 375 -12.06 3.04 16.75
CA PHE A 375 -10.65 3.31 17.03
C PHE A 375 -10.44 4.77 17.41
N LYS A 376 -9.62 4.98 18.44
CA LYS A 376 -9.34 6.32 18.98
C LYS A 376 -8.41 7.10 18.05
N GLY A 377 -8.65 8.40 17.91
CA GLY A 377 -7.82 9.31 17.13
C GLY A 377 -8.05 9.22 15.62
N GLY A 378 -7.22 9.95 14.88
CA GLY A 378 -7.16 9.99 13.42
C GLY A 378 -5.73 10.28 12.95
N LYS A 379 -5.56 10.63 11.68
CA LYS A 379 -4.28 11.08 11.11
C LYS A 379 -3.52 11.97 12.10
N ARG A 380 -2.21 11.74 12.19
CA ARG A 380 -1.22 12.34 13.10
C ARG A 380 -1.15 11.73 14.49
N ASP A 381 -2.18 11.02 14.96
CA ASP A 381 -2.23 10.49 16.32
C ASP A 381 -1.53 9.12 16.44
N ILE A 382 -1.01 8.82 17.62
CA ILE A 382 -0.40 7.51 17.94
C ILE A 382 -1.43 6.38 18.15
N TYR A 383 -2.67 6.78 18.42
CA TYR A 383 -3.79 5.88 18.66
C TYR A 383 -4.19 5.10 17.40
N GLU A 384 -4.94 4.01 17.56
CA GLU A 384 -5.31 3.09 16.48
C GLU A 384 -5.89 3.81 15.25
N GLY A 385 -6.76 4.79 15.44
CA GLY A 385 -7.39 5.52 14.34
C GLY A 385 -6.42 6.35 13.51
N GLY A 386 -5.16 6.54 13.96
CA GLY A 386 -4.13 7.26 13.21
C GLY A 386 -3.35 6.41 12.20
N HIS A 387 -3.28 5.10 12.41
CA HIS A 387 -2.46 4.21 11.59
C HIS A 387 -3.12 2.88 11.23
N ARG A 388 -4.25 2.51 11.84
CA ARG A 388 -5.06 1.38 11.39
C ARG A 388 -5.83 1.77 10.14
N VAL A 389 -5.60 1.05 9.05
CA VAL A 389 -6.02 1.40 7.69
C VAL A 389 -6.60 0.19 6.98
N PRO A 390 -7.41 0.38 5.92
CA PRO A 390 -7.81 -0.76 5.08
C PRO A 390 -6.56 -1.51 4.60
N PHE A 391 -6.61 -2.84 4.63
CA PHE A 391 -5.47 -3.68 4.25
C PHE A 391 -6.02 -4.93 3.56
N LEU A 392 -6.21 -4.80 2.25
CA LEU A 392 -6.92 -5.77 1.43
C LEU A 392 -5.97 -6.30 0.35
N MET A 393 -6.01 -7.61 0.10
CA MET A 393 -5.21 -8.23 -0.96
C MET A 393 -6.07 -9.21 -1.76
N ARG A 394 -6.12 -9.04 -3.08
CA ARG A 394 -6.85 -9.89 -4.02
C ARG A 394 -5.89 -10.49 -5.04
N TRP A 395 -5.88 -11.81 -5.14
CA TRP A 395 -5.12 -12.56 -6.15
C TRP A 395 -5.89 -13.87 -6.46
N PRO A 396 -6.80 -13.86 -7.45
CA PRO A 396 -7.77 -14.94 -7.64
C PRO A 396 -7.15 -16.34 -7.81
N ASP A 397 -5.99 -16.44 -8.45
CA ASP A 397 -5.30 -17.74 -8.65
C ASP A 397 -4.72 -18.35 -7.37
N LYS A 398 -4.55 -17.56 -6.30
CA LYS A 398 -3.78 -17.97 -5.11
C LYS A 398 -4.53 -17.79 -3.80
N ILE A 399 -5.16 -16.64 -3.61
CA ILE A 399 -5.83 -16.28 -2.36
C ILE A 399 -7.22 -16.89 -2.37
N LYS A 400 -7.56 -17.58 -1.27
CA LYS A 400 -8.92 -18.06 -1.06
C LYS A 400 -9.85 -16.84 -0.83
N PRO A 401 -10.92 -16.66 -1.64
CA PRO A 401 -11.86 -15.55 -1.47
C PRO A 401 -12.51 -15.50 -0.09
N GLY A 402 -12.74 -14.30 0.42
CA GLY A 402 -13.40 -14.02 1.69
C GLY A 402 -12.58 -14.39 2.92
N SER A 403 -11.26 -14.53 2.76
CA SER A 403 -10.36 -14.86 3.87
C SER A 403 -10.18 -13.66 4.80
N ARG A 404 -9.88 -13.93 6.08
CA ARG A 404 -9.60 -12.90 7.08
C ARG A 404 -8.40 -13.30 7.91
N VAL A 405 -7.51 -12.35 8.17
CA VAL A 405 -6.33 -12.50 9.03
C VAL A 405 -6.39 -11.44 10.11
N ASP A 406 -6.41 -11.88 11.36
CA ASP A 406 -6.48 -11.01 12.55
C ASP A 406 -5.14 -11.06 13.30
N ILE A 407 -4.08 -10.61 12.60
CA ILE A 407 -2.71 -10.53 13.09
C ILE A 407 -2.22 -9.13 12.76
N ALA A 408 -1.59 -8.47 13.74
CA ALA A 408 -1.00 -7.15 13.54
C ALA A 408 0.08 -7.21 12.45
N VAL A 409 -0.18 -6.54 11.33
CA VAL A 409 0.73 -6.43 10.18
C VAL A 409 0.93 -4.97 9.80
N SER A 410 2.00 -4.67 9.08
CA SER A 410 2.33 -3.31 8.65
C SER A 410 2.62 -3.24 7.16
N GLN A 411 2.35 -2.10 6.53
CA GLN A 411 2.72 -1.85 5.13
C GLN A 411 4.24 -1.94 4.89
N THR A 412 5.06 -1.81 5.94
CA THR A 412 6.51 -2.12 5.89
C THR A 412 6.77 -3.55 5.41
N ASP A 413 5.83 -4.47 5.62
CA ASP A 413 5.95 -5.89 5.30
C ASP A 413 5.82 -6.17 3.78
N TYR A 414 5.44 -5.17 2.97
CA TYR A 414 5.24 -5.36 1.53
C TYR A 414 6.52 -5.72 0.77
N LEU A 415 7.67 -5.15 1.12
CA LEU A 415 8.92 -5.44 0.40
C LEU A 415 9.33 -6.92 0.52
N ALA A 416 9.35 -7.47 1.73
CA ALA A 416 9.68 -8.88 1.96
C ALA A 416 8.62 -9.82 1.39
N THR A 417 7.34 -9.44 1.47
CA THR A 417 6.25 -10.21 0.85
C THR A 417 6.41 -10.28 -0.68
N VAL A 418 6.72 -9.14 -1.32
CA VAL A 418 6.99 -9.09 -2.76
C VAL A 418 8.24 -9.90 -3.12
N ALA A 419 9.32 -9.80 -2.33
CA ALA A 419 10.53 -10.60 -2.51
C ALA A 419 10.22 -12.11 -2.46
N ALA A 420 9.41 -12.54 -1.50
CA ALA A 420 8.98 -13.93 -1.38
C ALA A 420 8.16 -14.39 -2.60
N ILE A 421 7.24 -13.56 -3.11
CA ILE A 421 6.45 -13.84 -4.31
C ILE A 421 7.34 -14.06 -5.54
N VAL A 422 8.40 -13.27 -5.70
CA VAL A 422 9.32 -13.40 -6.84
C VAL A 422 10.48 -14.39 -6.59
N GLY A 423 10.55 -14.98 -5.39
CA GLY A 423 11.55 -15.98 -5.02
C GLY A 423 12.94 -15.40 -4.73
N VAL A 424 13.02 -14.18 -4.22
CA VAL A 424 14.27 -13.46 -3.92
C VAL A 424 14.49 -13.37 -2.42
N THR A 425 15.72 -13.61 -1.99
CA THR A 425 16.17 -13.32 -0.62
C THR A 425 16.68 -11.88 -0.54
N LEU A 426 16.12 -11.09 0.37
CA LEU A 426 16.59 -9.73 0.61
C LEU A 426 17.99 -9.74 1.25
N PRO A 427 18.89 -8.82 0.85
CA PRO A 427 20.14 -8.62 1.57
C PRO A 427 19.88 -8.01 2.96
N ASP A 428 20.85 -8.12 3.86
CA ASP A 428 20.73 -7.68 5.26
C ASP A 428 20.43 -6.18 5.44
N ASN A 429 20.78 -5.37 4.44
CA ASN A 429 20.59 -3.92 4.40
C ASN A 429 19.37 -3.49 3.57
N ALA A 430 18.39 -4.37 3.36
CA ALA A 430 17.13 -4.05 2.69
C ALA A 430 15.95 -4.67 3.46
N GLY A 431 14.85 -3.91 3.58
CA GLY A 431 13.66 -4.39 4.26
C GLY A 431 13.91 -4.74 5.73
N GLU A 432 14.70 -3.93 6.43
CA GLU A 432 15.12 -4.15 7.81
C GLU A 432 13.95 -4.32 8.78
N ASP A 433 12.77 -3.85 8.41
CA ASP A 433 11.54 -3.95 9.18
C ASP A 433 10.42 -4.70 8.46
N SER A 434 10.74 -5.38 7.35
CA SER A 434 9.80 -6.01 6.45
C SER A 434 9.68 -7.51 6.69
N TYR A 435 8.49 -7.97 7.07
CA TYR A 435 8.20 -9.39 7.27
C TYR A 435 7.44 -9.98 6.07
N ASP A 436 7.65 -11.27 5.79
CA ASP A 436 6.93 -11.96 4.70
C ASP A 436 5.50 -12.32 5.13
N LEU A 437 4.50 -11.69 4.51
CA LEU A 437 3.08 -11.96 4.75
C LEU A 437 2.51 -13.07 3.85
N LEU A 438 3.27 -13.61 2.89
CA LEU A 438 2.79 -14.61 1.94
C LEU A 438 2.16 -15.83 2.63
N PRO A 439 2.73 -16.41 3.71
CA PRO A 439 2.09 -17.53 4.41
C PRO A 439 0.77 -17.16 5.08
N LEU A 440 0.61 -15.92 5.56
CA LEU A 440 -0.65 -15.43 6.12
C LEU A 440 -1.69 -15.22 5.02
N MET A 441 -1.27 -14.61 3.91
CA MET A 441 -2.10 -14.34 2.73
C MET A 441 -2.68 -15.63 2.12
N MET A 442 -1.91 -16.72 2.12
CA MET A 442 -2.33 -18.03 1.62
C MET A 442 -3.08 -18.89 2.65
N GLY A 443 -3.21 -18.41 3.90
CA GLY A 443 -3.81 -19.18 4.99
C GLY A 443 -2.98 -20.39 5.43
N GLU A 444 -1.69 -20.38 5.12
CA GLU A 444 -0.73 -21.43 5.48
C GLU A 444 -0.15 -21.23 6.89
N ASN A 445 -0.27 -20.03 7.43
CA ASN A 445 0.11 -19.71 8.80
C ASN A 445 -0.97 -18.84 9.47
N SER A 446 -1.25 -19.14 10.73
CA SER A 446 -2.22 -18.43 11.57
C SER A 446 -1.67 -18.17 12.97
N ASN A 447 -0.35 -18.28 13.17
CA ASN A 447 0.28 -17.99 14.45
C ASN A 447 0.21 -16.47 14.73
N PRO A 448 -0.47 -16.01 15.79
CA PRO A 448 -0.55 -14.58 16.12
C PRO A 448 0.79 -13.90 16.36
N GLU A 449 1.83 -14.67 16.68
CA GLU A 449 3.19 -14.15 16.91
C GLU A 449 4.05 -14.15 15.63
N PHE A 450 3.51 -14.57 14.49
CA PHE A 450 4.27 -14.78 13.25
C PHE A 450 5.02 -13.53 12.77
N ARG A 451 4.39 -12.36 12.84
CA ARG A 451 4.96 -11.08 12.40
C ARG A 451 5.84 -10.43 13.48
N GLY A 452 5.64 -10.77 14.75
CA GLY A 452 6.32 -10.12 15.87
C GLY A 452 5.84 -8.68 16.12
N ALA A 453 6.73 -7.83 16.64
CA ALA A 453 6.37 -6.49 17.12
C ALA A 453 6.26 -5.46 15.99
N VAL A 454 5.16 -4.72 15.93
CA VAL A 454 4.92 -3.56 15.05
C VAL A 454 5.22 -2.27 15.80
N ILE A 455 5.92 -1.35 15.16
CA ILE A 455 6.16 0.00 15.68
C ILE A 455 5.31 1.00 14.89
N HIS A 456 4.71 1.96 15.60
CA HIS A 456 3.90 3.04 15.04
C HIS A 456 4.41 4.41 15.47
N HIS A 457 4.23 5.40 14.60
CA HIS A 457 4.73 6.75 14.81
C HIS A 457 3.65 7.81 14.68
N SER A 458 3.60 8.73 15.65
CA SER A 458 2.78 9.94 15.55
C SER A 458 3.48 11.01 14.71
N VAL A 459 2.75 12.06 14.29
CA VAL A 459 3.35 13.17 13.52
C VAL A 459 4.47 13.88 14.27
N THR A 460 4.46 13.82 15.60
CA THR A 460 5.50 14.45 16.43
C THR A 460 6.73 13.57 16.63
N GLY A 461 6.75 12.36 16.05
CA GLY A 461 7.86 11.41 16.11
C GLY A 461 7.87 10.53 17.36
N HIS A 462 6.77 10.48 18.11
CA HIS A 462 6.67 9.59 19.27
C HIS A 462 6.22 8.20 18.84
N PHE A 463 6.68 7.20 19.59
CA PHE A 463 6.56 5.79 19.25
C PHE A 463 5.41 5.12 19.98
N ALA A 464 4.90 4.06 19.38
CA ALA A 464 4.22 2.98 20.06
C ALA A 464 4.77 1.65 19.59
N ILE A 465 4.82 0.66 20.49
CA ILE A 465 5.12 -0.73 20.15
C ILE A 465 3.90 -1.59 20.41
N ARG A 466 3.54 -2.40 19.41
CA ARG A 466 2.46 -3.38 19.40
C ARG A 466 3.09 -4.77 19.28
N ASP A 467 2.93 -5.62 20.30
CA ASP A 467 3.46 -6.99 20.31
C ASP A 467 2.39 -7.95 20.85
N GLY A 468 1.85 -8.77 19.94
CA GLY A 468 0.61 -9.51 20.21
C GLY A 468 -0.49 -8.55 20.67
N LYS A 469 -1.18 -8.88 21.77
CA LYS A 469 -2.29 -8.08 22.30
C LYS A 469 -1.90 -6.82 23.07
N TRP A 470 -0.61 -6.60 23.36
CA TRP A 470 -0.18 -5.44 24.13
C TRP A 470 0.29 -4.32 23.21
N LYS A 471 -0.14 -3.09 23.52
CA LYS A 471 0.33 -1.88 22.87
C LYS A 471 0.82 -0.90 23.92
N LEU A 472 2.06 -0.42 23.80
CA LEU A 472 2.66 0.59 24.67
C LEU A 472 2.95 1.85 23.87
N ASN A 473 2.25 2.93 24.17
CA ASN A 473 2.50 4.26 23.62
C ASN A 473 3.57 4.94 24.48
N MET A 474 4.70 5.33 23.89
CA MET A 474 5.85 5.95 24.57
C MET A 474 5.65 7.47 24.78
N LEU A 475 4.43 7.85 25.11
CA LEU A 475 3.98 9.19 25.49
C LEU A 475 2.63 9.11 26.20
N ARG A 476 2.17 10.25 26.74
CA ARG A 476 0.79 10.45 27.20
C ARG A 476 0.11 11.48 26.32
N GLY A 477 -1.11 11.20 25.85
CA GLY A 477 -1.78 12.02 24.84
C GLY A 477 -1.56 11.53 23.42
N SER A 478 -2.19 12.19 22.44
CA SER A 478 -2.19 11.70 21.05
C SER A 478 -0.85 11.82 20.33
N GLY A 479 -0.01 12.77 20.72
CA GLY A 479 1.17 13.15 19.95
C GLY A 479 0.85 13.74 18.57
N GLY A 480 -0.40 14.14 18.32
CA GLY A 480 -0.89 14.53 17.01
C GLY A 480 -1.98 15.59 17.03
N SER A 481 -3.10 15.28 16.41
CA SER A 481 -4.24 16.17 16.20
C SER A 481 -5.28 16.09 17.32
N LEU A 482 -5.53 14.91 17.89
CA LEU A 482 -6.54 14.74 18.93
C LEU A 482 -6.08 15.43 20.23
N GLN A 483 -6.98 16.18 20.87
CA GLN A 483 -6.70 16.80 22.17
C GLN A 483 -6.98 15.82 23.34
N PRO A 484 -6.16 15.85 24.41
CA PRO A 484 -4.92 16.60 24.54
C PRO A 484 -3.79 15.99 23.70
N VAL A 485 -3.01 16.84 23.02
CA VAL A 485 -1.83 16.39 22.23
C VAL A 485 -0.79 15.74 23.13
N PHE A 486 -0.47 16.40 24.25
CA PHE A 486 0.40 15.90 25.28
C PHE A 486 -0.27 16.08 26.63
N VAL A 487 -0.14 15.08 27.51
CA VAL A 487 -0.60 15.17 28.90
C VAL A 487 0.63 15.31 29.79
N GLU A 488 0.70 16.42 30.52
CA GLU A 488 1.76 16.63 31.51
C GLU A 488 1.59 15.65 32.67
N THR A 489 2.64 14.90 32.97
CA THR A 489 2.66 13.87 34.02
C THR A 489 3.19 14.47 35.32
N LYS A 490 2.48 14.25 36.44
CA LYS A 490 2.95 14.62 37.77
C LYS A 490 3.71 13.45 38.40
N SER A 491 4.43 13.73 39.49
CA SER A 491 5.11 12.68 40.26
C SER A 491 4.12 11.61 40.71
N GLY A 492 4.33 10.37 40.27
CA GLY A 492 3.47 9.22 40.57
C GLY A 492 2.45 8.90 39.47
N ASP A 493 2.30 9.72 38.44
CA ASP A 493 1.48 9.40 37.28
C ASP A 493 2.23 8.44 36.33
N PRO A 494 1.51 7.57 35.60
CA PRO A 494 2.09 6.83 34.48
C PRO A 494 2.70 7.76 33.45
N ILE A 495 3.97 7.52 33.11
CA ILE A 495 4.70 8.30 32.11
C ILE A 495 4.30 7.94 30.67
N TYR A 496 3.69 6.77 30.47
CA TYR A 496 3.28 6.20 29.18
C TYR A 496 1.87 5.57 29.28
N GLU A 497 1.37 5.01 28.17
CA GLU A 497 0.06 4.36 28.10
C GLU A 497 0.19 2.92 27.62
N LEU A 498 -0.29 1.95 28.41
CA LEU A 498 -0.34 0.54 28.05
C LEU A 498 -1.79 0.11 27.84
N TYR A 499 -2.07 -0.58 26.73
CA TYR A 499 -3.39 -1.07 26.36
C TYR A 499 -3.37 -2.55 26.00
N ASN A 500 -4.47 -3.24 26.30
CA ASN A 500 -4.75 -4.59 25.79
C ASN A 500 -5.79 -4.48 24.67
N MET A 501 -5.34 -4.56 23.43
CA MET A 501 -6.18 -4.24 22.27
C MET A 501 -7.19 -5.34 21.91
N GLU A 502 -7.06 -6.56 22.47
CA GLU A 502 -8.09 -7.60 22.29
C GLU A 502 -9.41 -7.24 23.00
N VAL A 503 -9.32 -6.46 24.08
CA VAL A 503 -10.48 -6.14 24.94
C VAL A 503 -10.73 -4.63 25.07
N ASP A 504 -9.78 -3.80 24.66
CA ASP A 504 -9.86 -2.33 24.64
C ASP A 504 -9.25 -1.78 23.34
N PRO A 505 -9.84 -2.08 22.16
CA PRO A 505 -9.38 -1.53 20.89
C PRO A 505 -9.56 0.00 20.79
N GLU A 506 -10.37 0.58 21.67
CA GLU A 506 -10.65 2.02 21.76
C GLU A 506 -9.63 2.77 22.64
N GLU A 507 -8.65 2.08 23.23
CA GLU A 507 -7.57 2.67 24.03
C GLU A 507 -8.08 3.60 25.16
N THR A 508 -9.08 3.10 25.89
CA THR A 508 -9.80 3.85 26.93
C THR A 508 -9.24 3.64 28.33
N ARG A 509 -8.62 2.47 28.60
CA ARG A 509 -8.13 2.10 29.93
C ARG A 509 -6.62 1.89 29.92
N ASN A 510 -5.88 2.89 30.42
CA ASN A 510 -4.44 2.75 30.63
C ASN A 510 -4.14 1.72 31.74
N LEU A 511 -3.36 0.70 31.39
CA LEU A 511 -2.96 -0.44 32.23
C LEU A 511 -1.51 -0.37 32.71
N PHE A 512 -0.81 0.75 32.48
CA PHE A 512 0.63 0.91 32.74
C PHE A 512 1.05 0.45 34.16
N ASP A 513 0.40 0.95 35.21
CA ASP A 513 0.73 0.59 36.59
C ASP A 513 0.31 -0.84 36.99
N GLN A 514 -0.63 -1.43 36.25
CA GLN A 514 -1.18 -2.75 36.56
C GLN A 514 -0.29 -3.88 36.02
N TYR A 515 0.49 -3.62 34.97
CA TYR A 515 1.34 -4.62 34.31
C TYR A 515 2.78 -4.13 34.09
N PRO A 516 3.53 -3.80 35.16
CA PRO A 516 4.88 -3.23 35.04
C PRO A 516 5.87 -4.15 34.32
N GLU A 517 5.71 -5.47 34.42
CA GLU A 517 6.57 -6.42 33.71
C GLU A 517 6.33 -6.39 32.19
N ILE A 518 5.09 -6.18 31.75
CA ILE A 518 4.77 -6.01 30.32
C ILE A 518 5.34 -4.70 29.79
N VAL A 519 5.20 -3.61 30.54
CA VAL A 519 5.83 -2.32 30.19
C VAL A 519 7.33 -2.52 30.02
N LYS A 520 8.00 -3.14 31.00
CA LYS A 520 9.45 -3.39 30.94
C LYS A 520 9.84 -4.24 29.73
N GLN A 521 9.08 -5.30 29.42
CA GLN A 521 9.33 -6.16 28.26
C GLN A 521 9.22 -5.37 26.95
N LEU A 522 8.15 -4.60 26.77
CA LEU A 522 7.93 -3.82 25.56
C LEU A 522 8.94 -2.69 25.40
N THR A 523 9.28 -1.99 26.49
CA THR A 523 10.33 -0.97 26.49
C THR A 523 11.70 -1.57 26.13
N ALA A 524 12.03 -2.76 26.64
CA ALA A 524 13.26 -3.45 26.26
C ALA A 524 13.25 -3.84 24.76
N LYS A 525 12.13 -4.37 24.27
CA LYS A 525 11.98 -4.80 22.87
C LYS A 525 12.11 -3.63 21.89
N ILE A 526 11.43 -2.51 22.13
CA ILE A 526 11.56 -1.33 21.26
C ILE A 526 12.97 -0.73 21.33
N THR A 527 13.61 -0.75 22.50
CA THR A 527 15.01 -0.32 22.66
C THR A 527 15.94 -1.17 21.79
N GLU A 528 15.77 -2.50 21.81
CA GLU A 528 16.54 -3.42 20.97
C GLU A 528 16.32 -3.17 19.47
N ILE A 529 15.07 -3.01 19.03
CA ILE A 529 14.72 -2.71 17.63
C ILE A 529 15.37 -1.41 17.13
N ILE A 530 15.39 -0.38 17.98
CA ILE A 530 16.02 0.89 17.66
C ILE A 530 17.54 0.72 17.63
N SER A 531 18.15 0.16 18.68
CA SER A 531 19.60 -0.03 18.78
C SER A 531 20.17 -0.88 17.66
N ASN A 532 19.45 -1.93 17.25
CA ASN A 532 19.89 -2.84 16.19
C ASN A 532 19.70 -2.27 14.78
N GLY A 533 18.99 -1.15 14.61
CA GLY A 533 18.75 -0.62 13.28
C GLY A 533 17.77 -1.46 12.44
N ARG A 534 17.11 -2.45 13.04
CA ARG A 534 16.16 -3.36 12.38
C ARG A 534 15.22 -4.01 13.39
N SER A 535 14.03 -4.41 12.94
CA SER A 535 13.12 -5.26 13.71
C SER A 535 13.15 -6.72 13.27
N THR A 536 13.57 -7.00 12.03
CA THR A 536 13.77 -8.37 11.51
C THR A 536 15.02 -9.04 12.08
N PRO A 537 15.11 -10.39 12.06
CA PRO A 537 16.35 -11.10 12.35
C PRO A 537 17.48 -10.73 11.36
N GLY A 538 18.71 -10.60 11.85
CA GLY A 538 19.91 -10.43 11.03
C GLY A 538 20.95 -9.52 11.68
N ALA A 539 21.99 -9.13 10.93
CA ALA A 539 23.03 -8.26 11.45
C ALA A 539 22.48 -6.85 11.75
N PRO A 540 22.89 -6.19 12.86
CA PRO A 540 22.54 -4.79 13.11
C PRO A 540 22.88 -3.87 11.94
N GLN A 541 22.04 -2.88 11.69
CA GLN A 541 22.18 -1.93 10.58
C GLN A 541 22.40 -0.51 11.09
N ASP A 542 23.21 0.25 10.34
CA ASP A 542 23.40 1.67 10.62
C ASP A 542 22.21 2.51 10.11
N PHE A 543 22.02 3.64 10.76
CA PHE A 543 20.96 4.60 10.46
C PHE A 543 21.27 5.95 11.12
N VAL A 544 20.51 6.99 10.77
CA VAL A 544 20.71 8.33 11.34
C VAL A 544 20.24 8.38 12.80
N LYS A 545 21.14 8.72 13.73
CA LYS A 545 20.83 8.81 15.18
C LYS A 545 20.75 10.23 15.72
N SER A 546 21.19 11.23 14.96
CA SER A 546 21.21 12.63 15.39
C SER A 546 19.81 13.22 15.59
N ASP A 547 19.74 14.22 16.47
CA ASP A 547 18.56 15.09 16.68
C ASP A 547 17.25 14.35 16.98
N TRP A 548 17.31 13.42 17.93
CA TRP A 548 16.18 12.53 18.26
C TRP A 548 15.61 12.69 19.69
N PRO A 549 14.99 13.84 20.02
CA PRO A 549 14.53 14.14 21.37
C PRO A 549 13.38 13.24 21.88
N GLN A 550 12.70 12.49 21.00
CA GLN A 550 11.56 11.64 21.36
C GLN A 550 11.97 10.34 22.06
N LEU A 551 13.25 9.93 21.98
CA LEU A 551 13.78 8.74 22.67
C LEU A 551 14.03 8.99 24.16
N THR A 552 12.99 9.41 24.88
CA THR A 552 13.07 9.83 26.28
C THR A 552 13.50 8.73 27.27
N TRP A 553 13.40 7.46 26.87
CA TRP A 553 13.79 6.30 27.69
C TRP A 553 15.19 5.75 27.36
N MET A 554 15.80 6.19 26.26
CA MET A 554 17.13 5.78 25.83
C MET A 554 18.10 6.94 26.05
N LYS A 555 19.37 6.64 26.34
CA LYS A 555 20.43 7.62 26.13
C LYS A 555 20.80 7.55 24.65
N VAL A 556 20.54 8.62 23.91
CA VAL A 556 21.06 8.77 22.54
C VAL A 556 22.55 9.06 22.70
N GLU A 557 23.41 8.11 22.31
CA GLU A 557 24.88 8.28 22.32
C GLU A 557 25.37 9.13 21.15
#